data_AF-A0A4Y2MCA3-F1
#
_entry.id   AF-A0A4Y2MCA3-F1
#
_cell.length_a   1.000
_cell.length_b   1.000
_cell.length_c   1.000
_cell.angle_alpha   90.00
_cell.angle_beta   90.00
_cell.angle_gamma   90.00
#
_symmetry.space_group_name_H-M   'P 1'
#
loop_
_entity.id
_entity.type
_entity.pdbx_description
1 polymer ?
#
loop_
_entity_poly.entity_id
_entity_poly.type
_entity_poly.pdbx_seq_one_letter_code
_entity_poly.pdbx_strand_id
1 'polypeptide(L)'
;MPCKCSVPACRGNYDESTKGAVFSFPNDERLREKWLHAIPRTDFKIRKNSKVCEKHFKDGEVLRNSTFYNEKTGETISAPMKRPK
;
A
#
# COMPACT_ATOMS: atom_id res chain seq x y z
N MET A 1 0.49 -13.25 14.01
CA MET A 1 0.12 -13.82 12.69
C MET A 1 0.72 -12.95 11.59
N PRO A 2 1.59 -13.49 10.71
CA PRO A 2 2.14 -12.71 9.60
C PRO A 2 1.01 -12.16 8.74
N CYS A 3 1.01 -10.85 8.49
CA CYS A 3 0.06 -10.19 7.60
C CYS A 3 0.42 -10.52 6.15
N LYS A 4 0.10 -11.73 5.68
CA LYS A 4 0.36 -12.17 4.31
C LYS A 4 -0.45 -11.36 3.30
N CYS A 5 0.09 -11.19 2.10
CA CYS A 5 -0.59 -10.48 1.02
C CYS A 5 -1.92 -11.16 0.70
N SER A 6 -2.97 -10.34 0.51
CA SER A 6 -4.33 -10.78 0.23
C SER A 6 -4.53 -11.18 -1.23
N VAL A 7 -3.59 -10.87 -2.12
CA VAL A 7 -3.65 -11.27 -3.52
C VAL A 7 -3.29 -12.77 -3.65
N PRO A 8 -4.10 -13.60 -4.33
CA PRO A 8 -3.82 -15.01 -4.56
C PRO A 8 -2.44 -15.24 -5.16
N ALA A 9 -1.78 -16.33 -4.78
CA ALA A 9 -0.43 -16.73 -5.22
C ALA A 9 0.71 -15.72 -4.95
N CYS A 10 0.43 -14.55 -4.36
CA CYS A 10 1.47 -13.59 -4.03
C CYS A 10 2.31 -14.06 -2.83
N ARG A 11 3.64 -14.11 -3.03
CA ARG A 11 4.65 -14.37 -1.99
C ARG A 11 5.48 -13.14 -1.61
N GLY A 12 5.10 -11.96 -2.08
CA GLY A 12 5.90 -10.73 -1.98
C GLY A 12 6.17 -10.21 -0.57
N ASN A 13 5.54 -10.77 0.47
CA ASN A 13 5.75 -10.39 1.86
C ASN A 13 5.95 -11.60 2.81
N TYR A 14 6.26 -12.77 2.25
CA TYR A 14 6.37 -14.03 3.00
C TYR A 14 7.77 -14.22 3.56
N ASP A 15 8.81 -13.88 2.78
CA ASP A 15 10.19 -13.97 3.21
C ASP A 15 10.64 -12.67 3.90
N GLU A 16 11.27 -12.78 5.07
CA GLU A 16 11.69 -11.60 5.85
C GLU A 16 12.79 -10.79 5.15
N SER A 17 13.62 -11.44 4.33
CA SER A 17 14.72 -10.80 3.57
C SER A 17 14.24 -9.98 2.37
N THR A 18 13.05 -10.27 1.83
CA THR A 18 12.50 -9.59 0.64
C THR A 18 11.15 -8.93 0.92
N LYS A 19 10.89 -8.61 2.19
CA LYS A 19 9.62 -8.08 2.65
C LYS A 19 9.40 -6.66 2.14
N GLY A 20 8.72 -6.57 1.00
CA GLY A 20 8.23 -5.29 0.48
C GLY A 20 7.23 -4.63 1.43
N ALA A 21 6.99 -3.34 1.24
CA ALA A 21 5.99 -2.60 1.99
C ALA A 21 4.61 -3.24 1.82
N VAL A 22 3.81 -3.20 2.89
CA VAL A 22 2.45 -3.76 2.92
C VAL A 22 1.46 -2.69 3.37
N PHE A 23 0.35 -2.61 2.66
CA PHE A 23 -0.68 -1.60 2.86
C PHE A 23 -1.94 -2.22 3.40
N SER A 24 -2.62 -1.48 4.27
CA SER A 24 -3.95 -1.83 4.75
C SER A 24 -4.98 -1.44 3.69
N PHE A 25 -6.13 -2.11 3.69
CA PHE A 25 -7.26 -1.60 2.94
C PHE A 25 -7.60 -0.18 3.41
N PRO A 26 -7.88 0.74 2.49
CA PRO A 26 -8.19 2.12 2.82
C PRO A 26 -9.55 2.22 3.54
N ASN A 27 -9.71 3.29 4.31
CA ASN A 27 -11.00 3.64 4.92
C ASN A 27 -11.97 4.21 3.88
N ASP A 28 -11.46 4.83 2.82
CA ASP A 28 -12.26 5.32 1.69
C ASP A 28 -12.95 4.15 0.99
N GLU A 29 -14.28 4.18 0.98
CA GLU A 29 -15.10 3.08 0.48
C GLU A 29 -14.90 2.83 -1.02
N ARG A 30 -14.83 3.90 -1.82
CA ARG A 30 -14.65 3.80 -3.28
C ARG A 30 -13.31 3.18 -3.63
N LEU A 31 -12.24 3.60 -2.94
CA LEU A 31 -10.91 3.03 -3.14
C LEU A 31 -10.85 1.59 -2.64
N ARG A 32 -11.51 1.29 -1.52
CA ARG A 32 -11.61 -0.07 -0.96
C ARG A 32 -12.31 -1.02 -1.92
N GLU A 33 -13.42 -0.59 -2.54
CA GLU A 33 -14.13 -1.36 -3.57
C GLU A 33 -13.27 -1.62 -4.80
N LYS A 34 -12.51 -0.62 -5.26
CA LYS A 34 -11.55 -0.81 -6.37
C LYS A 34 -10.52 -1.88 -6.04
N TRP A 35 -9.99 -1.87 -4.81
CA TRP A 35 -9.04 -2.91 -4.37
C TRP A 35 -9.69 -4.28 -4.31
N LEU A 36 -10.92 -4.38 -3.80
CA LEU A 36 -11.67 -5.63 -3.76
C LEU A 36 -11.90 -6.20 -5.15
N HIS A 37 -12.32 -5.37 -6.09
CA HIS A 37 -12.54 -5.77 -7.48
C HIS A 37 -11.24 -6.21 -8.18
N ALA A 38 -10.10 -5.62 -7.80
CA ALA A 38 -8.79 -6.00 -8.34
C ALA A 38 -8.26 -7.33 -7.79
N ILE A 39 -8.80 -7.82 -6.67
CA ILE A 39 -8.38 -9.09 -6.07
C ILE A 39 -9.27 -10.20 -6.63
N PRO A 40 -8.73 -11.19 -7.37
CA PRO A 40 -9.50 -12.26 -7.96
C PRO A 40 -9.90 -13.31 -6.91
N ARG A 41 -10.79 -12.94 -5.98
CA ARG A 41 -11.38 -13.80 -4.96
C ARG A 41 -12.86 -13.41 -4.77
N THR A 42 -13.75 -14.35 -5.06
CA THR A 42 -15.20 -14.16 -4.97
C THR A 42 -15.69 -13.89 -3.54
N ASP A 43 -15.15 -14.57 -2.53
CA ASP A 43 -15.64 -14.47 -1.13
C ASP A 43 -14.65 -13.77 -0.18
N PHE A 44 -13.90 -12.79 -0.69
CA PHE A 44 -12.87 -12.14 0.12
C PHE A 44 -13.47 -11.15 1.14
N LYS A 45 -13.39 -11.53 2.42
CA LYS A 45 -13.74 -10.65 3.54
C LYS A 45 -12.51 -9.90 4.05
N ILE A 46 -12.55 -8.57 3.99
CA ILE A 46 -11.51 -7.71 4.57
C ILE A 46 -11.51 -7.90 6.09
N ARG A 47 -10.34 -8.24 6.64
CA ARG A 47 -10.07 -8.33 8.08
C ARG A 47 -9.00 -7.31 8.46
N LYS A 48 -8.80 -7.08 9.76
CA LYS A 48 -7.76 -6.14 10.27
C LYS A 48 -6.35 -6.46 9.76
N ASN A 49 -6.06 -7.75 9.55
CA ASN A 49 -4.79 -8.27 9.05
C ASN A 49 -4.76 -8.46 7.52
N SER A 50 -5.83 -8.15 6.79
CA SER A 50 -5.83 -8.16 5.33
C SER A 50 -4.96 -7.01 4.83
N LYS A 51 -3.85 -7.36 4.18
CA LYS A 51 -2.89 -6.41 3.59
C LYS A 51 -2.63 -6.72 2.13
N VAL A 52 -2.16 -5.75 1.36
CA VAL A 52 -1.68 -5.93 -0.02
C VAL A 52 -0.25 -5.39 -0.09
N CYS A 53 0.69 -6.13 -0.71
CA CYS A 53 2.08 -5.67 -0.81
C CYS A 53 2.28 -4.70 -1.98
N GLU A 54 3.34 -3.88 -1.91
CA GLU A 54 3.66 -2.84 -2.89
C GLU A 54 3.81 -3.33 -4.34
N LYS A 55 4.15 -4.60 -4.54
CA LYS A 55 4.26 -5.22 -5.88
C LYS A 55 2.97 -5.17 -6.70
N HIS A 56 1.83 -4.89 -6.08
CA HIS A 56 0.53 -4.79 -6.74
C HIS A 56 0.10 -3.35 -7.05
N PHE A 57 0.95 -2.37 -6.72
CA PHE A 57 0.72 -0.96 -7.01
C PHE A 57 1.74 -0.49 -8.04
N LYS A 58 1.33 0.47 -8.87
CA LYS A 58 2.28 1.16 -9.75
C LYS A 58 3.16 2.09 -8.92
N ASP A 59 4.33 2.44 -9.46
CA ASP A 59 5.31 3.26 -8.74
C ASP A 59 4.78 4.63 -8.32
N GLY A 60 3.86 5.22 -9.10
CA GLY A 60 3.19 6.48 -8.79
C GLY A 60 1.91 6.37 -7.93
N GLU A 61 1.45 5.15 -7.63
CA GLU A 61 0.27 4.93 -6.76
C GLU A 61 0.66 4.76 -5.29
N VAL A 62 1.96 4.58 -5.03
CA VAL A 62 2.52 4.48 -3.68
C VAL A 62 3.20 5.78 -3.33
N LEU A 63 2.74 6.44 -2.28
CA LEU A 63 3.38 7.65 -1.79
C LEU A 63 4.65 7.23 -1.04
N ARG A 64 5.82 7.55 -1.61
CA ARG A 64 7.13 7.28 -1.00
C ARG A 64 7.80 8.51 -0.41
N ASN A 65 7.41 9.70 -0.87
CA ASN A 65 7.98 10.97 -0.43
C ASN A 65 6.89 11.83 0.20
N SER A 66 7.25 12.57 1.25
CA SER A 66 6.41 13.63 1.80
C SER A 66 6.88 14.96 1.24
N THR A 67 5.97 15.69 0.59
CA THR A 67 6.23 17.03 0.09
C THR A 67 5.72 18.06 1.09
N PHE A 68 6.56 19.05 1.40
CA PHE A 68 6.22 20.21 2.20
C PHE A 68 6.46 21.46 1.37
N TYR A 69 5.43 22.30 1.24
CA TYR A 69 5.54 23.58 0.55
C TYR A 69 5.90 24.68 1.56
N ASN A 70 6.97 25.42 1.30
CA ASN A 70 7.38 26.55 2.09
C ASN A 70 6.87 27.85 1.47
N GLU A 71 5.84 28.45 2.07
CA GLU A 71 5.22 29.68 1.59
C GLU A 71 6.17 30.90 1.58
N LYS A 72 7.21 30.90 2.43
CA LYS A 72 8.16 32.02 2.53
C LYS A 72 9.24 31.99 1.46
N THR A 73 9.65 30.79 1.03
CA THR A 73 10.69 30.64 -0.01
C THR A 73 10.10 30.29 -1.37
N GLY A 74 8.83 29.90 -1.45
CA GLY A 74 8.17 29.42 -2.67
C GLY A 74 8.65 28.03 -3.11
N GLU A 75 9.40 27.33 -2.26
CA GLU A 75 10.03 26.06 -2.59
C GLU A 75 9.20 24.87 -2.09
N THR A 76 9.14 23.81 -2.91
CA THR A 76 8.61 22.51 -2.49
C THR A 76 9.75 21.59 -2.08
N ILE A 77 9.84 21.26 -0.80
CA ILE A 77 10.83 20.35 -0.26
C ILE A 77 10.23 18.94 -0.23
N SER A 78 10.92 17.96 -0.80
CA SER A 78 10.52 16.55 -0.77
C SER A 78 11.49 15.74 0.07
N ALA A 79 10.98 14.95 1.03
CA ALA A 79 11.78 14.04 1.83
C ALA A 79 11.25 12.60 1.72
N PRO A 80 12.12 11.58 1.60
CA PRO A 80 11.70 10.18 1.54
C PRO A 80 11.09 9.73 2.87
N MET A 81 10.01 8.97 2.81
CA MET A 81 9.34 8.41 3.98
C MET A 81 9.95 7.07 4.38
N LYS A 82 10.12 6.86 5.69
CA LYS A 82 10.58 5.57 6.26
C LYS A 82 9.63 4.41 5.96
N ARG A 83 8.34 4.70 5.78
CA ARG A 83 7.31 3.74 5.39
C ARG A 83 6.44 4.36 4.29
N PRO A 84 6.37 3.73 3.10
CA PRO A 84 5.46 4.18 2.05
C PRO A 84 4.00 4.13 2.52
N LYS A 85 3.15 4.97 1.93
CA LYS A 85 1.71 5.02 2.18
C LYS A 85 0.88 4.76 0.92
#